data_AF-A0A231VPN3-F1
#
_entry.id   AF-A0A231VPN3-F1
#
_cell.length_a   1.000
_cell.length_b   1.000
_cell.length_c   1.000
_cell.angle_alpha   90.00
_cell.angle_beta   90.00
_cell.angle_gamma   90.00
#
_symmetry.space_group_name_H-M   'P 1'
#
loop_
_entity.id
_entity.type
_entity.pdbx_description
1 polymer ?
#
loop_
_entity_poly.entity_id
_entity_poly.type
_entity_poly.pdbx_seq_one_letter_code
_entity_poly.pdbx_strand_id
1 'polypeptide(L)'
;LRSNEMNKAQIIKTFLHEMAHAELHHADNPQKENLTRSTAELQAESVAYVVSSYYGIDTSEYSFNYLSGWSADKETLADLEAQLDIVQQEAKSLMVRMDQAL
;
A
#
# COMPACT_ATOMS: atom_id res chain seq x y z
N LEU A 1 17.77 21.41 -0.78
CA LEU A 1 18.12 19.98 -0.55
C LEU A 1 16.89 19.14 -0.21
N ARG A 2 16.09 19.51 0.81
CA ARG A 2 14.82 18.80 1.14
C ARG A 2 13.82 18.62 -0.01
N SER A 3 13.68 19.61 -0.91
CA SER A 3 12.72 19.55 -2.02
C SER A 3 12.99 18.44 -3.04
N ASN A 4 14.25 18.07 -3.24
CA ASN A 4 14.63 17.04 -4.22
C ASN A 4 14.45 15.62 -3.64
N GLU A 5 14.70 15.45 -2.34
CA GLU A 5 14.43 14.19 -1.63
C GLU A 5 12.94 13.95 -1.45
N MET A 6 12.13 14.98 -1.13
CA MET A 6 10.66 14.88 -1.17
C MET A 6 10.14 14.45 -2.55
N ASN A 7 10.74 14.94 -3.63
CA ASN A 7 10.36 14.55 -4.99
C ASN A 7 10.69 13.07 -5.25
N LYS A 8 11.88 12.59 -4.87
CA LYS A 8 12.26 11.17 -5.00
C LYS A 8 11.37 10.25 -4.16
N ALA A 9 11.10 10.60 -2.91
CA ALA A 9 10.22 9.83 -2.04
C ALA A 9 8.82 9.71 -2.65
N GLN A 10 8.29 10.80 -3.21
CA GLN A 10 6.99 10.79 -3.89
C GLN A 10 6.99 9.93 -5.16
N ILE A 11 8.07 9.97 -5.95
CA ILE A 11 8.22 9.11 -7.14
C ILE A 11 8.24 7.64 -6.72
N ILE A 12 9.03 7.27 -5.71
CA ILE A 12 9.13 5.89 -5.23
C ILE A 12 7.78 5.42 -4.67
N LYS A 13 7.12 6.24 -3.86
CA LYS A 13 5.78 5.94 -3.33
C LYS A 13 4.77 5.72 -4.44
N THR A 14 4.76 6.58 -5.46
CA THR A 14 3.86 6.46 -6.61
C THR A 14 4.13 5.16 -7.37
N PHE A 15 5.41 4.87 -7.64
CA PHE A 15 5.81 3.63 -8.30
C PHE A 15 5.35 2.39 -7.52
N LEU A 16 5.58 2.34 -6.20
CA LEU A 16 5.16 1.23 -5.35
C LEU A 16 3.64 1.10 -5.28
N HIS A 17 2.91 2.21 -5.29
CA HIS A 17 1.43 2.22 -5.33
C HIS A 17 0.91 1.61 -6.63
N GLU A 18 1.44 2.03 -7.79
CA GLU A 18 1.03 1.46 -9.08
C GLU A 18 1.46 -0.01 -9.23
N MET A 19 2.60 -0.39 -8.65
CA MET A 19 3.04 -1.78 -8.61
C MET A 19 2.09 -2.64 -7.77
N ALA A 20 1.66 -2.15 -6.60
CA ALA A 20 0.66 -2.84 -5.78
C ALA A 20 -0.67 -2.99 -6.53
N HIS A 21 -1.10 -1.98 -7.29
CA HIS A 21 -2.27 -2.10 -8.17
C HIS A 21 -2.10 -3.17 -9.23
N ALA A 22 -0.94 -3.22 -9.88
CA ALA A 22 -0.67 -4.20 -10.92
C ALA A 22 -0.70 -5.64 -10.39
N GLU A 23 -0.18 -5.88 -9.19
CA GLU A 23 -0.10 -7.22 -8.58
C GLU A 23 -1.43 -7.65 -7.94
N LEU A 24 -2.12 -6.75 -7.25
CA LEU A 24 -3.37 -7.09 -6.55
C LEU A 24 -4.60 -7.01 -7.48
N HIS A 25 -4.61 -6.12 -8.47
CA HIS A 25 -5.85 -5.75 -9.19
C HIS A 25 -5.80 -6.04 -10.69
N HIS A 26 -4.89 -6.92 -11.12
CA HIS A 26 -4.86 -7.38 -12.52
C HIS A 26 -6.16 -8.05 -12.94
N ALA A 27 -6.44 -8.04 -14.25
CA ALA A 27 -7.71 -8.51 -14.81
C ALA A 27 -8.05 -9.96 -14.43
N ASP A 28 -7.02 -10.80 -14.29
CA ASP A 28 -7.18 -12.23 -13.98
C ASP A 28 -7.21 -12.54 -12.46
N ASN A 29 -7.19 -11.55 -11.56
CA ASN A 29 -7.24 -11.83 -10.12
C ASN A 29 -8.69 -12.14 -9.70
N PRO A 30 -9.01 -13.35 -9.23
CA PRO A 30 -10.36 -13.69 -8.76
C PRO A 30 -10.83 -12.86 -7.57
N GLN A 31 -9.91 -12.28 -6.80
CA GLN A 31 -10.23 -11.39 -5.66
C GLN A 31 -10.69 -9.99 -6.09
N LYS A 32 -10.57 -9.66 -7.38
CA LYS A 32 -11.03 -8.40 -7.95
C LYS A 32 -12.55 -8.35 -8.09
N GLU A 33 -13.20 -9.50 -8.30
CA GLU A 33 -14.65 -9.57 -8.36
C GLU A 33 -15.21 -9.17 -6.98
N ASN A 34 -15.97 -8.07 -6.94
CA ASN A 34 -16.54 -7.42 -5.75
C ASN A 34 -15.63 -6.46 -4.98
N LEU A 35 -14.42 -6.17 -5.46
CA LEU A 35 -13.57 -5.16 -4.82
C LEU A 35 -14.04 -3.75 -5.18
N THR A 36 -14.34 -2.93 -4.18
CA THR A 36 -14.64 -1.50 -4.41
C THR A 36 -13.38 -0.74 -4.78
N ARG A 37 -13.51 0.33 -5.56
CA ARG A 37 -12.38 1.22 -5.85
C ARG A 37 -11.71 1.73 -4.58
N SER A 38 -12.47 2.13 -3.58
CA SER A 38 -11.94 2.60 -2.29
C SER A 38 -11.09 1.53 -1.59
N THR A 39 -11.49 0.26 -1.64
CA THR A 39 -10.72 -0.84 -1.06
C THR A 39 -9.45 -1.13 -1.87
N ALA A 40 -9.51 -1.03 -3.19
CA ALA A 40 -8.33 -1.20 -4.05
C ALA A 40 -7.26 -0.13 -3.77
N GLU A 41 -7.67 1.14 -3.69
CA GLU A 41 -6.78 2.25 -3.34
C GLU A 41 -6.24 2.10 -1.91
N LEU A 42 -7.04 1.58 -0.97
CA LEU A 42 -6.61 1.28 0.40
C LEU A 42 -5.48 0.29 0.46
N GLN A 43 -5.61 -0.81 -0.25
CA GLN A 43 -4.57 -1.83 -0.27
C GLN A 43 -3.31 -1.28 -0.94
N ALA A 44 -3.44 -0.64 -2.12
CA ALA A 44 -2.30 -0.11 -2.86
C ALA A 44 -1.51 0.95 -2.06
N GLU A 45 -2.21 1.91 -1.45
CA GLU A 45 -1.60 2.94 -0.62
C GLU A 45 -0.91 2.35 0.62
N SER A 46 -1.55 1.36 1.26
CA SER A 46 -1.03 0.73 2.47
C SER A 46 0.20 -0.13 2.18
N VAL A 47 0.21 -0.86 1.06
CA VAL A 47 1.38 -1.61 0.59
C VAL A 47 2.53 -0.65 0.28
N ALA A 48 2.28 0.44 -0.45
CA ALA A 48 3.30 1.44 -0.76
C ALA A 48 3.91 2.06 0.50
N TYR A 49 3.09 2.34 1.52
CA TYR A 49 3.55 2.84 2.81
C TYR A 49 4.44 1.82 3.55
N VAL A 50 3.99 0.57 3.70
CA VAL A 50 4.74 -0.48 4.42
C VAL A 50 6.09 -0.74 3.75
N VAL A 51 6.11 -0.89 2.42
CA VAL A 51 7.34 -1.14 1.66
C VAL A 51 8.29 0.06 1.73
N SER A 52 7.77 1.29 1.59
CA SER A 52 8.59 2.51 1.74
C SER A 52 9.20 2.60 3.14
N SER A 53 8.41 2.30 4.17
CA SER A 53 8.86 2.29 5.57
C SER A 53 9.95 1.24 5.82
N TYR A 54 9.85 0.06 5.20
CA TYR A 54 10.86 -0.99 5.32
C TYR A 54 12.23 -0.54 4.80
N TYR A 55 12.26 0.19 3.68
CA TYR A 55 13.49 0.74 3.10
C TYR A 55 13.92 2.09 3.71
N GLY A 56 13.25 2.56 4.77
CA GLY A 56 13.60 3.82 5.44
C GLY A 56 13.25 5.08 4.64
N ILE A 57 12.32 4.98 3.69
CA ILE A 57 11.85 6.10 2.88
C ILE A 57 10.68 6.77 3.62
N ASP A 58 10.91 7.98 4.10
CA ASP A 58 9.90 8.75 4.83
C ASP A 58 8.77 9.22 3.89
N THR A 59 7.61 8.58 4.01
CA THR A 59 6.35 8.91 3.33
C THR A 59 5.25 9.30 4.32
N SER A 60 5.64 9.61 5.57
CA SER A 60 4.73 9.80 6.71
C SER A 60 3.79 11.00 6.55
N GLU A 61 4.19 12.05 5.84
CA GLU A 61 3.34 13.23 5.54
C GLU A 61 2.06 12.87 4.76
N TYR A 62 2.01 11.73 4.08
CA TYR A 62 0.88 11.34 3.21
C TYR A 62 0.03 10.19 3.76
N SER A 63 0.58 9.38 4.67
CA SER A 63 0.02 8.05 4.98
C SER A 63 -0.70 7.98 6.35
N PHE A 64 -0.40 8.89 7.28
CA PHE A 64 -0.90 8.78 8.67
C PHE A 64 -2.39 9.13 8.85
N ASN A 65 -2.93 10.03 8.02
CA ASN A 65 -4.37 10.34 8.01
C ASN A 65 -5.23 9.14 7.58
N TYR A 66 -4.61 8.14 6.98
CA TYR A 66 -5.29 6.99 6.39
C TYR A 66 -5.74 5.98 7.44
N LEU A 67 -4.91 5.65 8.42
CA LEU A 67 -5.26 4.67 9.46
C LEU A 67 -6.31 5.20 10.45
N SER A 68 -6.36 6.52 10.67
CA SER A 68 -7.30 7.13 11.61
C SER A 68 -8.76 7.13 11.13
N GLY A 69 -8.99 7.04 9.82
CA GLY A 69 -10.35 7.12 9.24
C GLY A 69 -11.14 5.80 9.28
N TRP A 70 -10.46 4.65 9.29
CA TRP A 70 -11.09 3.34 9.09
C TRP A 70 -11.49 2.63 10.40
N SER A 71 -11.00 3.08 11.56
CA SER A 71 -11.29 2.49 12.87
C SER A 71 -12.57 3.03 13.54
N ALA A 72 -13.45 3.70 12.78
CA ALA A 72 -14.57 4.47 13.34
C ALA A 72 -15.76 3.60 13.80
N ASP A 73 -15.97 2.40 13.22
CA ASP A 73 -16.99 1.46 13.69
C ASP A 73 -16.54 -0.03 13.55
N LYS A 74 -17.37 -0.97 14.04
CA LYS A 74 -17.02 -2.40 14.11
C LYS A 74 -17.09 -3.13 12.77
N GLU A 75 -17.95 -2.70 11.85
CA GLU A 75 -18.05 -3.31 10.52
C GLU A 75 -16.86 -2.85 9.66
N THR A 76 -16.50 -1.57 9.73
CA THR A 76 -15.31 -1.04 9.08
C THR A 76 -14.02 -1.66 9.64
N LEU A 77 -14.01 -2.03 10.92
CA LEU A 77 -12.86 -2.71 11.54
C LEU A 77 -12.66 -4.15 11.01
N ALA A 78 -13.73 -4.93 10.83
CA ALA A 78 -13.62 -6.28 10.30
C ALA A 78 -13.20 -6.28 8.82
N ASP A 79 -13.74 -5.35 8.04
CA ASP A 79 -13.30 -5.11 6.66
C ASP A 79 -11.83 -4.67 6.60
N LEU A 80 -11.40 -3.83 7.54
CA LEU A 80 -10.01 -3.39 7.68
C LEU A 80 -9.07 -4.56 8.04
N GLU A 81 -9.45 -5.43 8.98
CA GLU A 81 -8.67 -6.62 9.34
C GLU A 81 -8.47 -7.54 8.12
N ALA A 82 -9.53 -7.79 7.34
CA ALA A 82 -9.42 -8.55 6.10
C ALA A 82 -8.48 -7.88 5.08
N GLN A 83 -8.47 -6.55 5.00
CA GLN A 83 -7.53 -5.84 4.13
C GLN A 83 -6.09 -5.88 4.65
N LEU A 84 -5.89 -5.89 5.97
CA LEU A 84 -4.56 -5.93 6.58
C LEU A 84 -3.81 -7.22 6.26
N ASP A 85 -4.51 -8.35 6.18
CA ASP A 85 -3.88 -9.62 5.77
C ASP A 85 -3.39 -9.57 4.32
N ILE A 86 -4.21 -9.02 3.41
CA ILE A 86 -3.84 -8.85 2.00
C ILE A 86 -2.64 -7.89 1.87
N VAL A 87 -2.71 -6.74 2.54
CA VAL A 87 -1.63 -5.73 2.55
C VAL A 87 -0.33 -6.33 3.08
N GLN A 88 -0.38 -7.05 4.20
CA GLN A 88 0.82 -7.66 4.78
C GLN A 88 1.45 -8.71 3.86
N GLN A 89 0.63 -9.56 3.25
CA GLN A 89 1.12 -10.59 2.33
C GLN A 89 1.77 -9.97 1.09
N GLU A 90 1.11 -8.98 0.47
CA GLU A 90 1.64 -8.34 -0.73
C GLU A 90 2.89 -7.51 -0.43
N ALA A 91 2.87 -6.71 0.64
CA ALA A 91 4.05 -5.94 1.04
C ALA A 91 5.25 -6.86 1.30
N LYS A 92 5.04 -8.01 1.95
CA LYS A 92 6.08 -9.02 2.16
C LYS A 92 6.59 -9.61 0.85
N SER A 93 5.70 -9.95 -0.08
CA SER A 93 6.06 -10.46 -1.41
C SER A 93 6.93 -9.45 -2.17
N LEU A 94 6.52 -8.18 -2.19
CA LEU A 94 7.26 -7.08 -2.81
C LEU A 94 8.63 -6.87 -2.19
N MET A 95 8.72 -6.79 -0.85
CA MET A 95 9.99 -6.65 -0.13
C MET A 95 10.96 -7.77 -0.49
N VAL A 96 10.50 -9.04 -0.48
CA VAL A 96 11.35 -10.19 -0.83
C VAL A 96 11.87 -10.10 -2.27
N ARG A 97 11.01 -9.75 -3.23
CA ARG A 97 11.41 -9.62 -4.65
C ARG A 97 12.40 -8.46 -4.87
N MET A 98 12.16 -7.33 -4.22
CA MET A 98 13.04 -6.17 -4.29
C MET A 98 14.41 -6.47 -3.66
N ASP A 99 14.44 -7.13 -2.50
CA ASP A 99 15.69 -7.53 -1.84
C ASP A 99 16.51 -8.52 -2.67
N GLN A 100 15.86 -9.39 -3.47
CA GLN A 100 16.54 -10.30 -4.39
C GLN A 100 17.14 -9.62 -5.63
N ALA A 101 16.63 -8.43 -5.97
CA ALA A 101 17.04 -7.68 -7.15
C ALA A 101 18.13 -6.63 -6.85
N LEU A 102 18.44 -6.39 -5.56
CA LEU A 102 19.47 -5.48 -5.06
C LEU A 102 20.80 -6.21 -4.79
#